data_AF-A0A916PEW4-F1
#
_entry.id   AF-A0A916PEW4-F1
#
_cell.length_a   1.000
_cell.length_b   1.000
_cell.length_c   1.000
_cell.angle_alpha   90.00
_cell.angle_beta   90.00
_cell.angle_gamma   90.00
#
_symmetry.space_group_name_H-M   'P 1'
#
loop_
_entity.id
_entity.type
_entity.pdbx_description
1 polymer ?
#
loop_
_entity_poly.entity_id
_entity_poly.type
_entity_poly.pdbx_seq_one_letter_code
_entity_poly.pdbx_strand_id
1 'polypeptide(L)'
;MQKSPVVSLKVDESGKVYTYCPGGVGRDEMVIYVYDNKGELVNKFGQLPKFMWDFPFVIAGGGMIMDSKGFIYQVHPVEYVVNKYSRDGTIVKKFKINSSFYKAPYKPDLKTIQMEYQKWLDSWTPVSGLYLLNDSYIVTLLSLGKDKKFFNYNSICVKHENTIIGVRYNYCIIYNSKIPRMNYYWHLY
;
A
#
# COMPACT_ATOMS: atom_id res chain seq x y z
N MET A 1 -3.54 7.68 -23.63
CA MET A 1 -3.22 6.77 -22.49
C MET A 1 -3.21 7.60 -21.22
N GLN A 2 -4.02 7.24 -20.23
CA GLN A 2 -4.00 7.90 -18.92
C GLN A 2 -2.79 7.39 -18.14
N LYS A 3 -1.84 8.28 -17.82
CA LYS A 3 -0.67 7.93 -17.02
C LYS A 3 -1.11 7.63 -15.58
N SER A 4 -0.55 6.59 -14.98
CA SER A 4 -0.73 6.30 -13.55
C SER A 4 -0.33 7.51 -12.71
N PRO A 5 -1.08 7.90 -11.67
CA PRO A 5 -0.58 8.85 -10.70
C PRO A 5 0.60 8.25 -9.94
N VAL A 6 1.65 9.04 -9.74
CA VAL A 6 2.68 8.72 -8.75
C VAL A 6 2.07 8.92 -7.37
N VAL A 7 2.08 7.87 -6.55
CA VAL A 7 1.50 7.88 -5.19
C VAL A 7 2.57 7.99 -4.11
N SER A 8 3.80 7.56 -4.39
CA SER A 8 4.94 7.75 -3.48
C SER A 8 6.24 7.95 -4.24
N LEU A 9 7.14 8.73 -3.64
CA LEU A 9 8.50 8.97 -4.10
C LEU A 9 9.48 8.78 -2.94
N LYS A 10 10.63 8.14 -3.20
CA LYS A 10 11.75 7.98 -2.26
C LYS A 10 13.07 8.20 -2.98
N VAL A 11 14.07 8.69 -2.27
CA VAL A 11 15.42 8.93 -2.79
C VAL A 11 16.39 8.17 -1.91
N ASP A 12 17.31 7.40 -2.50
CA ASP A 12 18.38 6.74 -1.74
C ASP A 12 19.62 7.63 -1.60
N GLU A 13 20.59 7.19 -0.79
CA GLU A 13 21.84 7.93 -0.52
C GLU A 13 22.70 8.17 -1.78
N SER A 14 22.48 7.43 -2.86
CA SER A 14 23.18 7.62 -4.14
C SER A 14 22.50 8.65 -5.04
N GLY A 15 21.32 9.14 -4.64
CA GLY A 15 20.50 10.07 -5.42
C GLY A 15 19.57 9.39 -6.42
N LYS A 16 19.41 8.06 -6.38
CA LYS A 16 18.40 7.38 -7.21
C LYS A 16 17.01 7.66 -6.68
N VAL A 17 16.08 7.89 -7.60
CA VAL A 17 14.68 8.21 -7.30
C VAL A 17 13.81 7.00 -7.58
N TYR A 18 13.07 6.55 -6.58
CA TYR A 18 12.12 5.45 -6.68
C TYR A 18 10.71 6.05 -6.67
N THR A 19 9.90 5.75 -7.67
CA THR A 19 8.49 6.13 -7.72
C THR A 19 7.60 4.91 -7.64
N TYR A 20 6.47 5.05 -6.96
CA TYR A 20 5.43 4.04 -6.89
C TYR A 20 4.17 4.50 -7.63
N CYS A 21 3.75 3.69 -8.58
CA CYS A 21 2.64 3.92 -9.49
C CYS A 21 1.72 2.68 -9.42
N PRO A 22 0.65 2.68 -8.62
CA PRO A 22 -0.22 1.51 -8.37
C PRO A 22 -1.05 1.04 -9.59
N GLY A 23 -0.83 1.59 -10.78
CA GLY A 23 -1.40 1.01 -12.00
C GLY A 23 -1.42 1.99 -13.17
N GLY A 24 -0.88 1.59 -14.32
CA GLY A 24 -0.98 2.35 -15.57
C GLY A 24 -2.08 1.82 -16.48
N VAL A 25 -2.82 2.71 -17.13
CA VAL A 25 -3.66 2.31 -18.28
C VAL A 25 -2.71 2.10 -19.46
N GLY A 26 -2.31 0.85 -19.74
CA GLY A 26 -1.43 0.57 -20.88
C GLY A 26 -0.44 -0.61 -20.78
N ARG A 27 -0.74 -1.67 -20.01
CA ARG A 27 0.05 -2.92 -19.93
C ARG A 27 1.41 -2.86 -19.23
N ASP A 28 1.79 -1.76 -18.57
CA ASP A 28 2.97 -1.84 -17.70
C ASP A 28 2.57 -2.51 -16.39
N GLU A 29 2.99 -3.76 -16.25
CA GLU A 29 2.72 -4.59 -15.08
C GLU A 29 3.59 -4.19 -13.89
N MET A 30 4.57 -3.29 -14.06
CA MET A 30 5.44 -2.85 -12.97
C MET A 30 4.88 -1.63 -12.25
N VAL A 31 5.04 -1.60 -10.93
CA VAL A 31 4.51 -0.55 -10.07
C VAL A 31 5.59 0.31 -9.43
N ILE A 32 6.86 -0.10 -9.48
CA ILE A 32 7.99 0.68 -8.97
C ILE A 32 8.95 0.99 -10.13
N TYR A 33 9.30 2.25 -10.28
CA TYR A 33 10.24 2.74 -11.29
C TYR A 33 11.41 3.42 -10.61
N VAL A 34 12.62 3.14 -11.09
CA VAL A 34 13.86 3.67 -10.53
C VAL A 34 14.54 4.54 -11.56
N TYR A 35 14.82 5.78 -11.18
CA TYR A 35 15.50 6.75 -11.99
C TYR A 35 16.87 7.06 -11.38
N ASP A 36 17.86 7.33 -12.22
CA ASP A 36 19.12 7.89 -11.75
C ASP A 36 18.98 9.38 -11.38
N ASN A 37 20.08 9.99 -10.93
CA ASN A 37 20.12 11.39 -10.55
C ASN A 37 20.00 12.37 -11.74
N LYS A 38 19.96 11.87 -12.98
CA LYS A 38 19.69 12.63 -14.20
C LYS A 38 18.23 12.49 -14.65
N GLY A 39 17.44 11.65 -13.98
CA GLY A 39 16.05 11.38 -14.32
C GLY A 39 15.86 10.28 -15.35
N GLU A 40 16.89 9.51 -15.68
CA GLU A 40 16.80 8.41 -16.64
C GLU A 40 16.30 7.13 -15.97
N LEU A 41 15.37 6.41 -16.61
CA LEU A 41 14.83 5.15 -16.08
C LEU A 41 15.91 4.06 -16.16
N VAL A 42 16.38 3.60 -15.00
CA VAL A 42 17.45 2.58 -14.89
C VAL A 42 16.94 1.21 -14.44
N ASN A 43 15.76 1.14 -13.81
CA ASN A 43 15.16 -0.13 -13.40
C ASN A 43 13.64 0.01 -13.21
N LYS A 44 12.92 -1.12 -13.21
CA LYS A 44 11.52 -1.20 -12.78
C LYS A 44 11.22 -2.57 -12.18
N PHE A 45 10.42 -2.61 -11.12
CA PHE A 45 10.08 -3.85 -10.42
C PHE A 45 8.78 -3.70 -9.62
N GLY A 46 8.40 -4.78 -8.91
CA GLY A 46 7.12 -4.86 -8.20
C GLY A 46 5.98 -5.05 -9.17
N GLN A 47 5.40 -6.26 -9.20
CA GLN A 47 4.37 -6.59 -10.18
C GLN A 47 2.98 -6.19 -9.66
N LEU A 48 2.17 -5.61 -10.54
CA LEU A 48 0.76 -5.36 -10.35
C LEU A 48 0.05 -6.71 -10.08
N PRO A 49 -0.91 -6.76 -9.15
CA PRO A 49 -1.77 -7.93 -8.96
C PRO A 49 -2.32 -8.44 -10.28
N LYS A 50 -2.17 -9.74 -10.57
CA LYS A 50 -2.57 -10.34 -11.87
C LYS A 50 -4.01 -10.03 -12.27
N PHE A 51 -4.91 -9.99 -11.29
CA PHE A 51 -6.32 -9.74 -11.57
C PHE A 51 -6.59 -8.30 -12.04
N MET A 52 -5.66 -7.37 -11.83
CA MET A 52 -5.75 -5.95 -12.21
C MET A 52 -5.21 -5.65 -13.60
N TRP A 53 -4.57 -6.59 -14.28
CA TRP A 53 -3.89 -6.34 -15.56
C TRP A 53 -4.83 -5.89 -16.67
N ASP A 54 -6.07 -6.38 -16.63
CA ASP A 54 -7.11 -6.10 -17.62
C ASP A 54 -8.09 -5.01 -17.16
N PHE A 55 -7.84 -4.37 -16.01
CA PHE A 55 -8.76 -3.36 -15.49
C PHE A 55 -8.73 -2.10 -16.37
N PRO A 56 -9.91 -1.55 -16.73
CA PRO A 56 -9.99 -0.37 -17.60
C PRO A 56 -9.72 0.96 -16.87
N PHE A 57 -9.30 0.92 -15.60
CA PHE A 57 -9.07 2.08 -14.76
C PHE A 57 -7.95 1.83 -13.75
N VAL A 58 -7.42 2.93 -13.21
CA VAL A 58 -6.40 2.91 -12.16
C VAL A 58 -7.03 3.00 -10.78
N ILE A 59 -6.47 2.26 -9.82
CA ILE A 59 -6.84 2.37 -8.42
C ILE A 59 -5.69 3.06 -7.69
N ALA A 60 -5.95 4.27 -7.19
CA ALA A 60 -5.00 4.98 -6.34
C ALA A 60 -5.01 4.40 -4.92
N GLY A 61 -3.87 4.49 -4.24
CA GLY A 61 -3.69 3.99 -2.87
C GLY A 61 -2.43 3.14 -2.76
N GLY A 62 -2.38 2.29 -1.73
CA GLY A 62 -1.19 1.54 -1.38
C GLY A 62 -0.08 2.45 -0.86
N GLY A 63 1.16 2.07 -1.10
CA GLY A 63 2.29 2.93 -0.79
C GLY A 63 3.63 2.24 -0.93
N MET A 64 4.67 3.07 -0.88
CA MET A 64 6.06 2.64 -0.88
C MET A 64 6.86 3.46 0.14
N ILE A 65 7.64 2.76 0.97
CA ILE A 65 8.56 3.32 1.96
C ILE A 65 9.94 2.68 1.81
N MET A 66 10.96 3.33 2.36
CA MET A 66 12.33 2.83 2.39
C MET A 66 12.87 2.93 3.81
N ASP A 67 13.51 1.87 4.32
CA ASP A 67 14.18 1.89 5.63
C ASP A 67 15.61 2.46 5.52
N SER A 68 16.26 2.71 6.66
CA SER A 68 17.62 3.26 6.70
C SER A 68 18.68 2.36 6.05
N LYS A 69 18.39 1.06 5.89
CA LYS A 69 19.26 0.10 5.20
C LYS A 69 18.98 0.07 3.70
N GLY A 70 18.03 0.87 3.22
CA GLY A 70 17.64 0.98 1.83
C GLY A 70 16.77 -0.17 1.32
N PHE A 71 16.17 -0.98 2.20
CA PHE A 71 15.13 -1.90 1.77
C PHE A 71 13.85 -1.14 1.46
N ILE A 72 13.18 -1.59 0.41
CA ILE A 72 11.98 -0.97 -0.10
C ILE A 72 10.80 -1.83 0.29
N TYR A 73 9.78 -1.23 0.91
CA TYR A 73 8.54 -1.90 1.23
C TYR A 73 7.42 -1.30 0.42
N GLN A 74 6.62 -2.17 -0.19
CA GLN A 74 5.51 -1.77 -1.04
C GLN A 74 4.27 -2.59 -0.70
N VAL A 75 3.12 -1.95 -0.73
CA VAL A 75 1.81 -2.58 -0.61
C VAL A 75 0.89 -2.03 -1.69
N HIS A 76 0.13 -2.92 -2.32
CA HIS A 76 -0.81 -2.54 -3.37
C HIS A 76 -2.18 -2.23 -2.75
N PRO A 77 -2.96 -1.25 -3.26
CA PRO A 77 -4.27 -0.92 -2.68
C PRO A 77 -5.20 -2.13 -2.55
N VAL A 78 -5.20 -3.02 -3.55
CA VAL A 78 -6.10 -4.18 -3.61
C VAL A 78 -5.58 -5.46 -2.95
N GLU A 79 -4.31 -5.54 -2.58
CA GLU A 79 -3.73 -6.75 -1.99
C GLU A 79 -3.05 -6.42 -0.66
N TYR A 80 -3.50 -7.07 0.42
CA TYR A 80 -2.94 -6.82 1.74
C TYR A 80 -1.68 -7.64 2.05
N VAL A 81 -0.70 -7.47 1.16
CA VAL A 81 0.62 -8.08 1.24
C VAL A 81 1.66 -6.97 1.11
N VAL A 82 2.48 -6.81 2.15
CA VAL A 82 3.66 -5.94 2.06
C VAL A 82 4.80 -6.76 1.47
N ASN A 83 5.30 -6.34 0.32
CA ASN A 83 6.50 -6.90 -0.29
C ASN A 83 7.71 -6.09 0.17
N LYS A 84 8.77 -6.78 0.60
CA LYS A 84 10.09 -6.21 0.87
C LYS A 84 11.02 -6.54 -0.27
N TYR A 85 11.66 -5.52 -0.81
CA TYR A 85 12.64 -5.61 -1.89
C TYR A 85 14.00 -5.08 -1.44
N SER A 86 15.06 -5.62 -2.01
CA SER A 86 16.37 -4.95 -2.07
C SER A 86 16.32 -3.82 -3.11
N ARG A 87 17.35 -2.95 -3.09
CA ARG A 87 17.46 -1.77 -3.98
C ARG A 87 17.45 -2.12 -5.48
N ASP A 88 17.89 -3.32 -5.82
CA ASP A 88 17.89 -3.87 -7.19
C ASP A 88 16.53 -4.41 -7.64
N GLY A 89 15.54 -4.49 -6.75
CA GLY A 89 14.20 -4.99 -7.04
C GLY A 89 13.99 -6.48 -6.76
N THR A 90 14.95 -7.17 -6.16
CA THR A 90 14.78 -8.57 -5.76
C THR A 90 13.85 -8.68 -4.54
N ILE A 91 12.86 -9.58 -4.58
CA ILE A 91 11.99 -9.84 -3.42
C ILE A 91 12.78 -10.53 -2.32
N VAL A 92 12.89 -9.89 -1.17
CA VAL A 92 13.54 -10.42 0.03
C VAL A 92 12.52 -11.16 0.90
N LYS A 93 11.32 -10.58 1.08
CA LYS A 93 10.29 -11.16 1.94
C LYS A 93 8.90 -10.66 1.57
N LYS A 94 7.88 -11.47 1.83
CA LYS A 94 6.47 -11.05 1.76
C LYS A 94 5.82 -11.16 3.12
N PHE A 95 5.08 -10.15 3.50
CA PHE A 95 4.32 -10.11 4.74
C PHE A 95 2.84 -10.12 4.40
N LYS A 96 2.20 -11.27 4.52
CA LYS A 96 0.75 -11.32 4.56
C LYS A 96 0.29 -10.68 5.87
N ILE A 97 -0.60 -9.70 5.76
CA ILE A 97 -1.19 -9.05 6.94
C ILE A 97 -2.57 -9.66 7.16
N ASN A 98 -2.81 -10.16 8.36
CA ASN A 98 -4.08 -10.75 8.73
C ASN A 98 -4.82 -9.77 9.65
N SER A 99 -5.72 -8.98 9.07
CA SER A 99 -6.54 -8.01 9.80
C SER A 99 -8.01 -8.33 9.55
N SER A 100 -8.80 -8.38 10.61
CA SER A 100 -10.26 -8.51 10.51
C SER A 100 -10.93 -7.31 9.82
N PHE A 101 -10.21 -6.19 9.67
CA PHE A 101 -10.70 -4.98 8.98
C PHE A 101 -10.48 -5.03 7.47
N TYR A 102 -9.56 -5.88 6.98
CA TYR A 102 -9.31 -6.01 5.56
C TYR A 102 -10.30 -6.98 4.93
N LYS A 103 -11.00 -6.52 3.90
CA LYS A 103 -11.81 -7.34 3.00
C LYS A 103 -11.16 -7.28 1.62
N ALA A 104 -10.80 -8.43 1.06
CA ALA A 104 -10.25 -8.49 -0.30
C ALA A 104 -11.34 -8.19 -1.34
N PRO A 105 -11.00 -7.55 -2.47
CA PRO A 105 -11.93 -7.40 -3.59
C PRO A 105 -12.30 -8.76 -4.19
N TYR A 106 -13.55 -8.90 -4.61
CA TYR A 106 -13.94 -9.94 -5.55
C TYR A 106 -13.46 -9.57 -6.96
N LYS A 107 -13.29 -10.56 -7.84
CA LYS A 107 -13.00 -10.34 -9.26
C LYS A 107 -14.29 -9.93 -9.97
N PRO A 108 -14.43 -8.68 -10.46
CA PRO A 108 -15.64 -8.25 -11.14
C PRO A 108 -15.66 -8.73 -12.60
N ASP A 109 -16.84 -8.70 -13.22
CA ASP A 109 -16.94 -8.77 -14.68
C ASP A 109 -16.48 -7.44 -15.29
N LEU A 110 -15.40 -7.49 -16.08
CA LEU A 110 -14.79 -6.32 -16.71
C LEU A 110 -15.71 -5.65 -17.75
N LYS A 111 -16.74 -6.35 -18.24
CA LYS A 111 -17.74 -5.77 -19.16
C LYS A 111 -18.69 -4.81 -18.45
N THR A 112 -19.02 -5.08 -17.19
CA THR A 112 -20.00 -4.31 -16.43
C THR A 112 -19.38 -3.42 -15.35
N ILE A 113 -18.10 -3.63 -15.02
CA ILE A 113 -17.42 -2.93 -13.92
C ILE A 113 -17.46 -1.41 -14.03
N GLN A 114 -17.54 -0.83 -15.23
CA GLN A 114 -17.67 0.63 -15.36
C GLN A 114 -18.99 1.15 -14.77
N MET A 115 -20.08 0.41 -14.94
CA MET A 115 -21.39 0.76 -14.36
C MET A 115 -21.49 0.40 -12.88
N GLU A 116 -20.71 -0.60 -12.43
CA GLU A 116 -20.72 -1.09 -11.06
C GLU A 116 -19.53 -0.63 -10.23
N TYR A 117 -18.72 0.30 -10.75
CA TYR A 117 -17.43 0.67 -10.16
C TYR A 117 -17.55 1.06 -8.68
N GLN A 118 -18.55 1.88 -8.35
CA GLN A 118 -18.78 2.29 -6.97
C GLN A 118 -19.19 1.11 -6.07
N LYS A 119 -20.11 0.24 -6.54
CA LYS A 119 -20.51 -0.96 -5.79
C LYS A 119 -19.33 -1.87 -5.53
N TRP A 120 -18.48 -2.05 -6.55
CA TRP A 120 -17.26 -2.84 -6.43
C TRP A 120 -16.32 -2.19 -5.41
N LEU A 121 -15.98 -0.91 -5.54
CA LEU A 121 -15.14 -0.20 -4.56
C LEU A 121 -15.67 -0.32 -3.13
N ASP A 122 -16.98 -0.25 -2.92
CA ASP A 122 -17.59 -0.28 -1.59
C ASP A 122 -17.51 -1.66 -0.94
N SER A 123 -17.38 -2.73 -1.74
CA SER A 123 -17.39 -4.13 -1.27
C SER A 123 -16.13 -4.58 -0.51
N TRP A 124 -15.00 -3.88 -0.65
CA TRP A 124 -13.68 -4.32 -0.15
C TRP A 124 -12.88 -3.21 0.51
N THR A 125 -11.88 -3.52 1.32
CA THR A 125 -11.14 -2.51 2.10
C THR A 125 -9.81 -2.17 1.43
N PRO A 126 -9.65 -1.00 0.77
CA PRO A 126 -8.38 -0.64 0.18
C PRO A 126 -7.33 -0.29 1.21
N VAL A 127 -6.09 -0.70 0.92
CA VAL A 127 -4.90 -0.12 1.55
C VAL A 127 -4.70 1.26 0.95
N SER A 128 -4.71 2.29 1.77
CA SER A 128 -4.62 3.69 1.36
C SER A 128 -3.26 4.32 1.58
N GLY A 129 -2.41 3.68 2.39
CA GLY A 129 -1.11 4.23 2.75
C GLY A 129 -0.16 3.19 3.33
N LEU A 130 1.13 3.48 3.26
CA LEU A 130 2.21 2.74 3.89
C LEU A 130 3.18 3.75 4.52
N TYR A 131 3.51 3.58 5.79
CA TYR A 131 4.37 4.49 6.55
C TYR A 131 5.41 3.70 7.33
N LEU A 132 6.56 4.33 7.55
CA LEU A 132 7.60 3.83 8.44
C LEU A 132 7.55 4.67 9.71
N LEU A 133 7.31 4.05 10.87
CA LEU A 133 7.43 4.75 12.16
C LEU A 133 8.90 4.81 12.60
N ASN A 134 9.61 3.72 12.36
CA ASN A 134 11.06 3.58 12.45
C ASN A 134 11.45 2.30 11.69
N ASP A 135 12.74 1.95 11.64
CA ASP A 135 13.25 0.80 10.90
C ASP A 135 12.68 -0.57 11.34
N SER A 136 12.00 -0.62 12.48
CA SER A 136 11.33 -1.81 12.99
C SER A 136 9.83 -1.85 12.69
N TYR A 137 9.16 -0.72 12.53
CA TYR A 137 7.69 -0.67 12.50
C TYR A 137 7.16 -0.09 11.19
N ILE A 138 6.48 -0.94 10.42
CA ILE A 138 5.80 -0.57 9.18
C ILE A 138 4.31 -0.49 9.41
N VAL A 139 3.68 0.54 8.88
CA VAL A 139 2.30 0.88 9.11
C VAL A 139 1.52 0.93 7.81
N THR A 140 0.48 0.11 7.68
CA THR A 140 -0.47 0.20 6.57
C THR A 140 -1.74 0.92 6.98
N LEU A 141 -2.19 1.88 6.20
CA LEU A 141 -3.47 2.55 6.41
C LEU A 141 -4.54 1.88 5.55
N LEU A 142 -5.73 1.66 6.09
CA LEU A 142 -6.90 1.11 5.42
C LEU A 142 -8.02 2.16 5.40
N SER A 143 -8.69 2.31 4.25
CA SER A 143 -9.89 3.14 4.15
C SER A 143 -11.13 2.33 4.48
N LEU A 144 -11.75 2.62 5.62
CA LEU A 144 -13.05 2.05 6.01
C LEU A 144 -14.15 3.08 5.73
N GLY A 145 -15.35 2.63 5.36
CA GLY A 145 -16.50 3.50 5.11
C GLY A 145 -17.15 3.28 3.74
N LYS A 146 -18.35 3.85 3.53
CA LYS A 146 -19.09 3.78 2.26
C LYS A 146 -18.61 4.82 1.25
N ASP A 147 -18.26 6.03 1.70
CA ASP A 147 -17.74 7.07 0.81
C ASP A 147 -16.21 7.02 0.72
N LYS A 148 -15.71 6.03 -0.04
CA LYS A 148 -14.26 5.90 -0.33
C LYS A 148 -13.75 6.90 -1.38
N LYS A 149 -14.66 7.74 -1.92
CA LYS A 149 -14.36 8.84 -2.86
C LYS A 149 -13.65 10.02 -2.20
N PHE A 150 -13.89 10.23 -0.91
CA PHE A 150 -13.19 11.20 -0.08
C PHE A 150 -12.45 10.40 0.98
N PHE A 151 -11.14 10.54 1.06
CA PHE A 151 -10.25 9.71 1.86
C PHE A 151 -10.56 9.77 3.38
N ASN A 152 -11.62 9.10 3.82
CA ASN A 152 -11.96 8.91 5.22
C ASN A 152 -11.10 7.76 5.76
N TYR A 153 -9.90 8.11 6.20
CA TYR A 153 -8.90 7.17 6.73
C TYR A 153 -9.38 6.63 8.08
N ASN A 154 -9.48 5.31 8.23
CA ASN A 154 -10.15 4.74 9.41
C ASN A 154 -9.42 3.59 10.08
N SER A 155 -8.30 3.07 9.55
CA SER A 155 -7.42 2.25 10.39
C SER A 155 -5.96 2.20 9.96
N ILE A 156 -5.07 2.13 10.95
CA ILE A 156 -3.60 2.00 10.86
C ILE A 156 -3.28 0.56 11.28
N CYS A 157 -2.38 -0.12 10.59
CA CYS A 157 -1.92 -1.46 10.97
C CYS A 157 -0.40 -1.48 10.99
N VAL A 158 0.21 -1.52 12.18
CA VAL A 158 1.66 -1.62 12.34
C VAL A 158 2.10 -3.09 12.35
N LYS A 159 3.14 -3.47 11.61
CA LYS A 159 3.80 -4.77 11.72
C LYS A 159 5.29 -4.64 12.07
N HIS A 160 5.71 -5.38 13.11
CA HIS A 160 7.10 -5.73 13.41
C HIS A 160 7.16 -7.23 13.71
N GLU A 161 7.95 -7.96 12.92
CA GLU A 161 8.40 -9.36 13.02
C GLU A 161 7.37 -10.47 13.33
N ASN A 162 6.38 -10.28 14.20
CA ASN A 162 5.21 -11.15 14.44
C ASN A 162 3.96 -10.42 15.01
N THR A 163 3.95 -9.09 15.12
CA THR A 163 2.87 -8.34 15.80
C THR A 163 2.12 -7.44 14.83
N ILE A 164 0.78 -7.35 14.94
CA ILE A 164 -0.09 -6.47 14.13
C ILE A 164 -0.75 -5.47 15.09
N ILE A 165 -0.56 -4.16 14.91
CA ILE A 165 -1.16 -3.11 15.77
C ILE A 165 -2.23 -2.38 14.97
N GLY A 166 -3.51 -2.60 15.27
CA GLY A 166 -4.63 -1.96 14.57
C GLY A 166 -5.14 -0.69 15.27
N VAL A 167 -4.79 0.51 14.81
CA VAL A 167 -5.42 1.77 15.27
C VAL A 167 -6.69 1.98 14.47
N ARG A 168 -7.80 2.34 15.12
CA ARG A 168 -9.02 2.85 14.47
C ARG A 168 -9.10 4.34 14.81
N TYR A 169 -9.48 5.23 13.89
CA TYR A 169 -9.73 6.62 14.30
C TYR A 169 -10.84 6.62 15.38
N ASN A 170 -10.55 7.34 16.47
CA ASN A 170 -11.10 7.32 17.86
C ASN A 170 -10.36 6.46 18.91
N TYR A 171 -9.60 5.41 18.55
CA TYR A 171 -8.84 4.59 19.52
C TYR A 171 -7.60 3.91 18.90
N CYS A 172 -6.43 4.17 19.48
CA CYS A 172 -5.24 3.34 19.22
C CYS A 172 -5.39 2.02 19.99
N ILE A 173 -5.64 0.92 19.27
CA ILE A 173 -5.69 -0.42 19.87
C ILE A 173 -4.45 -1.20 19.43
N ILE A 174 -3.48 -1.29 20.33
CA ILE A 174 -2.29 -2.10 20.12
C ILE A 174 -2.65 -3.57 20.37
N TYR A 175 -2.68 -4.39 19.31
CA TYR A 175 -2.79 -5.83 19.47
C TYR A 175 -1.37 -6.41 19.57
N ASN A 176 -1.00 -6.86 20.77
CA ASN A 176 0.17 -7.69 20.99
C ASN A 176 -0.32 -9.00 21.63
N SER A 177 -0.01 -10.15 21.02
CA SER A 177 -0.41 -11.46 21.55
C SER A 177 0.24 -11.81 22.90
N LYS A 178 1.12 -10.94 23.43
CA LYS A 178 1.80 -11.12 24.72
C LYS A 178 1.65 -9.94 25.71
N ILE A 179 0.87 -8.90 25.41
CA ILE A 179 0.69 -7.76 26.33
C ILE A 179 -0.81 -7.43 26.45
N PRO A 180 -1.36 -7.26 27.67
CA PRO A 180 -2.77 -6.91 27.85
C PRO A 180 -3.10 -5.56 27.19
N ARG A 181 -4.35 -5.40 26.73
CA ARG A 181 -4.87 -4.19 26.10
C ARG A 181 -4.48 -2.94 26.89
N MET A 182 -3.63 -2.08 26.32
CA MET A 182 -3.43 -0.71 26.80
C MET A 182 -4.11 0.26 25.83
N ASN A 183 -5.03 1.07 26.36
CA ASN A 183 -5.61 2.20 25.65
C ASN A 183 -4.67 3.40 25.82
N TYR A 184 -4.07 3.87 24.73
CA TYR A 184 -3.35 5.15 24.74
C TYR A 184 -4.25 6.24 24.15
N TYR A 185 -4.50 7.29 24.93
CA TYR A 185 -5.08 8.54 24.46
C TYR A 185 -3.94 9.51 24.16
N TRP A 186 -3.89 10.06 22.94
CA TRP A 186 -3.04 11.20 22.63
C TRP A 186 -3.94 12.43 22.49
N HIS A 187 -3.69 13.44 23.33
CA HIS A 187 -4.23 14.78 23.12
C HIS A 187 -3.33 15.49 22.10
N LEU A 188 -3.92 15.91 20.97
CA LEU A 188 -3.30 16.86 20.06
C LEU A 188 -3.52 18.26 20.65
N TYR A 189 -2.44 18.97 20.96
CA TYR A 189 -2.42 20.41 21.23
C TYR A 189 -2.33 21.17 19.91
#